data_AF-A0A936FI83-F1
#
_entry.id   AF-A0A936FI83-F1
#
_cell.length_a   1.000
_cell.length_b   1.000
_cell.length_c   1.000
_cell.angle_alpha   90.00
_cell.angle_beta   90.00
_cell.angle_gamma   90.00
#
_symmetry.space_group_name_H-M   'P 1'
#
loop_
_entity.id
_entity.type
_entity.pdbx_description
1 polymer ?
#
loop_
_entity_poly.entity_id
_entity_poly.type
_entity_poly.pdbx_seq_one_letter_code
_entity_poly.pdbx_strand_id
1 'polypeptide(L)'
;MTDIRTVDEAYISAGNSDDLTVAADHRSDADVLIASGWTPGLLGGVLMRLHSEWDGAAKKRHMDETEAFLLFSQLKTLRRAVDGVAAWAERKGHKEPRTLANAVLIYWLHDNCQPCLGRGHEVIHGSPVLGRQCRKCGGSGKRNPPAGETGKAALNMMDDCVAVARSSMRLRLRNSIG
;
A
#
# COMPACT_ATOMS: atom_id res chain seq x y z
N MET A 1 -22.21 -20.02 -3.24
CA MET A 1 -20.85 -19.74 -3.78
C MET A 1 -20.14 -18.93 -2.70
N THR A 2 -19.38 -19.60 -1.84
CA THR A 2 -18.70 -18.94 -0.71
C THR A 2 -17.55 -18.13 -1.29
N ASP A 3 -17.59 -16.82 -1.12
CA ASP A 3 -16.56 -15.93 -1.64
C ASP A 3 -15.24 -16.24 -0.91
N ILE A 4 -14.24 -16.71 -1.65
CA ILE A 4 -12.95 -17.11 -1.07
C ILE A 4 -12.15 -15.84 -0.86
N ARG A 5 -11.91 -15.47 0.41
CA ARG A 5 -11.09 -14.32 0.78
C ARG A 5 -9.76 -14.34 0.02
N THR A 6 -9.40 -13.21 -0.58
CA THR A 6 -8.08 -13.00 -1.18
C THR A 6 -6.99 -12.99 -0.11
N VAL A 7 -5.72 -13.10 -0.52
CA VAL A 7 -4.59 -13.02 0.43
C VAL A 7 -4.54 -11.67 1.13
N ASP A 8 -4.88 -10.59 0.43
CA ASP A 8 -4.92 -9.25 1.02
C ASP A 8 -6.02 -9.13 2.07
N GLU A 9 -7.23 -9.60 1.75
CA GLU A 9 -8.35 -9.63 2.71
C GLU A 9 -8.03 -10.51 3.92
N ALA A 10 -7.40 -11.66 3.71
CA ALA A 10 -6.98 -12.55 4.79
C ALA A 10 -5.89 -11.89 5.67
N TYR A 11 -4.91 -11.21 5.06
CA TYR A 11 -3.83 -10.54 5.80
C TYR A 11 -4.35 -9.31 6.56
N ILE A 12 -5.25 -8.52 5.96
CA ILE A 12 -5.91 -7.38 6.60
C ILE A 12 -6.77 -7.85 7.78
N SER A 13 -7.56 -8.91 7.60
CA SER A 13 -8.34 -9.54 8.69
C SER A 13 -7.41 -9.96 9.83
N ALA A 14 -6.37 -10.72 9.49
CA ALA A 14 -5.43 -11.26 10.47
C ALA A 14 -4.66 -10.19 11.25
N GLY A 15 -4.31 -9.07 10.60
CA GLY A 15 -3.67 -7.93 11.27
C GLY A 15 -4.57 -7.23 12.30
N ASN A 16 -5.88 -7.46 12.25
CA ASN A 16 -6.88 -6.90 13.16
C ASN A 16 -7.57 -7.98 14.02
N SER A 17 -7.06 -9.21 14.06
CA SER A 17 -7.68 -10.29 14.83
C SER A 17 -7.43 -10.13 16.33
N ASP A 18 -8.48 -10.35 17.12
CA ASP A 18 -8.41 -10.45 18.59
C ASP A 18 -8.15 -11.89 19.06
N ASP A 19 -8.22 -12.88 18.14
CA ASP A 19 -7.90 -14.28 18.39
C ASP A 19 -6.73 -14.74 17.51
N LEU A 20 -5.63 -15.10 18.15
CA LEU A 20 -4.40 -15.58 17.52
C LEU A 20 -4.10 -17.04 17.90
N THR A 21 -5.13 -17.82 18.23
CA THR A 21 -4.99 -19.23 18.52
C THR A 21 -4.53 -19.99 17.27
N VAL A 22 -3.49 -20.82 17.44
CA VAL A 22 -3.01 -21.72 16.40
C VAL A 22 -3.60 -23.09 16.66
N ALA A 23 -4.28 -23.64 15.66
CA ALA A 23 -4.90 -24.96 15.73
C ALA A 23 -4.40 -25.82 14.57
N ALA A 24 -4.18 -27.10 14.82
CA ALA A 24 -3.61 -28.01 13.82
C ALA A 24 -4.63 -28.46 12.76
N ASP A 25 -5.92 -28.34 13.06
CA ASP A 25 -7.03 -28.89 12.28
C ASP A 25 -7.73 -27.86 11.38
N HIS A 26 -7.47 -26.57 11.58
CA HIS A 26 -8.03 -25.51 10.76
C HIS A 26 -7.09 -24.30 10.66
N ARG A 27 -7.17 -23.61 9.52
CA ARG A 27 -6.42 -22.39 9.27
C ARG A 27 -7.05 -21.21 10.00
N SER A 28 -6.26 -20.48 10.79
CA SER A 28 -6.65 -19.27 11.51
C SER A 28 -5.92 -18.01 11.02
N ASP A 29 -6.29 -16.86 11.57
CA ASP A 29 -5.62 -15.58 11.31
C ASP A 29 -4.15 -15.61 11.80
N ALA A 30 -3.84 -16.42 12.82
CA ALA A 30 -2.46 -16.63 13.27
C ALA A 30 -1.57 -17.26 12.17
N ASP A 31 -2.10 -18.23 11.42
CA ASP A 31 -1.36 -18.87 10.32
C ASP A 31 -1.04 -17.90 9.19
N VAL A 32 -1.94 -16.94 8.94
CA VAL A 32 -1.72 -15.88 7.95
C VAL A 32 -0.58 -14.97 8.38
N LEU A 33 -0.53 -14.57 9.66
CA LEU A 33 0.56 -13.77 10.19
C LEU A 33 1.89 -14.53 10.19
N ILE A 34 1.89 -15.82 10.55
CA ILE A 34 3.08 -16.68 10.51
C ILE A 34 3.61 -16.79 9.07
N ALA A 35 2.74 -17.08 8.10
CA ALA A 35 3.11 -17.15 6.69
C ALA A 35 3.68 -15.83 6.16
N SER A 36 3.16 -14.69 6.63
CA SER A 36 3.70 -13.37 6.31
C SER A 36 5.13 -13.18 6.83
N GLY A 37 5.42 -13.66 8.04
CA GLY A 37 6.75 -13.59 8.65
C GLY A 37 7.80 -14.46 7.96
N TRP A 38 7.37 -15.49 7.22
CA TRP A 38 8.24 -16.43 6.49
C TRP A 38 8.47 -16.03 5.03
N THR A 39 7.90 -14.89 4.60
CA THR A 39 8.03 -14.41 3.23
C THR A 39 9.43 -13.86 2.95
N PRO A 40 10.11 -14.29 1.86
CA PRO A 40 11.45 -13.79 1.52
C PRO A 40 11.42 -12.29 1.18
N GLY A 41 12.36 -11.54 1.75
CA GLY A 41 12.45 -10.09 1.58
C GLY A 41 11.56 -9.34 2.57
N LEU A 42 12.20 -8.68 3.54
CA LEU A 42 11.52 -7.91 4.59
C LEU A 42 10.57 -6.83 4.03
N LEU A 43 10.94 -6.23 2.90
CA LEU A 43 10.24 -5.06 2.36
C LEU A 43 8.81 -5.39 1.92
N GLY A 44 8.57 -6.53 1.27
CA GLY A 44 7.23 -6.90 0.80
C GLY A 44 6.21 -7.01 1.94
N GLY A 45 6.55 -7.74 3.01
CA GLY A 45 5.69 -7.85 4.20
C GLY A 45 5.49 -6.52 4.93
N VAL A 46 6.54 -5.70 5.01
CA VAL A 46 6.47 -4.34 5.57
C VAL A 46 5.52 -3.44 4.76
N LEU A 47 5.60 -3.47 3.43
CA LEU A 47 4.72 -2.70 2.55
C LEU A 47 3.27 -3.17 2.65
N MET A 48 3.02 -4.48 2.72
CA MET A 48 1.67 -5.01 2.92
C MET A 48 1.07 -4.58 4.26
N ARG A 49 1.87 -4.59 5.34
CA ARG A 49 1.44 -4.07 6.65
C ARG A 49 1.14 -2.57 6.58
N LEU A 50 2.00 -1.79 5.93
CA LEU A 50 1.79 -0.35 5.76
C LEU A 50 0.49 -0.05 5.00
N HIS A 51 0.22 -0.79 3.93
CA HIS A 51 -1.01 -0.65 3.16
C HIS A 51 -2.24 -1.01 4.01
N SER A 52 -2.14 -2.07 4.83
CA SER A 52 -3.22 -2.47 5.74
C SER A 52 -3.50 -1.40 6.82
N GLU A 53 -2.45 -0.81 7.41
CA GLU A 53 -2.59 0.31 8.36
C GLU A 53 -3.23 1.53 7.69
N TRP A 54 -2.81 1.84 6.46
CA TRP A 54 -3.38 2.92 5.69
C TRP A 54 -4.85 2.68 5.35
N ASP A 55 -5.22 1.48 4.91
CA ASP A 55 -6.60 1.11 4.55
C ASP A 55 -7.53 1.10 5.77
N GLY A 56 -7.05 0.62 6.91
CA GLY A 56 -7.79 0.61 8.18
C GLY A 56 -7.94 1.99 8.84
N ALA A 57 -7.12 2.97 8.45
CA ALA A 57 -7.23 4.32 8.99
C ALA A 57 -8.54 5.01 8.58
N ALA A 58 -9.15 5.75 9.52
CA ALA A 58 -10.35 6.56 9.29
C ALA A 58 -10.03 7.77 8.37
N LYS A 59 -10.08 7.53 7.06
CA LYS A 59 -9.78 8.53 6.02
C LYS A 59 -11.03 9.32 5.66
N LYS A 60 -10.91 10.64 5.48
CA LYS A 60 -11.94 11.40 4.78
C LYS A 60 -12.02 10.90 3.34
N ARG A 61 -13.23 10.88 2.76
CA ARG A 61 -13.43 10.47 1.36
C ARG A 61 -12.55 11.26 0.39
N HIS A 62 -12.24 12.50 0.75
CA HIS A 62 -11.32 13.38 0.07
C HIS A 62 -10.40 13.99 1.12
N MET A 63 -9.10 13.77 0.97
CA MET A 63 -8.07 14.36 1.81
C MET A 63 -7.16 15.24 0.96
N ASP A 64 -6.87 16.42 1.47
CA ASP A 64 -5.79 17.22 0.93
C ASP A 64 -4.41 16.65 1.32
N GLU A 65 -3.34 17.27 0.82
CA GLU A 65 -1.98 16.80 1.08
C GLU A 65 -1.57 16.94 2.56
N THR A 66 -2.07 17.96 3.27
CA THR A 66 -1.77 18.18 4.68
C THR A 66 -2.47 17.14 5.55
N GLU A 67 -3.73 16.85 5.27
CA GLU A 67 -4.50 15.81 5.95
C GLU A 67 -3.90 14.42 5.73
N ALA A 68 -3.51 14.11 4.48
CA ALA A 68 -2.81 12.87 4.18
C ALA A 68 -1.47 12.78 4.92
N PHE A 69 -0.70 13.87 4.98
CA PHE A 69 0.58 13.92 5.70
C PHE A 69 0.44 13.67 7.20
N LEU A 70 -0.54 14.31 7.85
CA LEU A 70 -0.83 14.06 9.26
C LEU A 70 -1.18 12.59 9.50
N LEU A 71 -1.97 11.98 8.61
CA LEU A 71 -2.30 10.57 8.73
C LEU A 71 -1.09 9.66 8.53
N PHE A 72 -0.23 9.94 7.54
CA PHE A 72 1.02 9.18 7.34
C PHE A 72 1.89 9.16 8.58
N SER A 73 2.01 10.29 9.29
CA SER A 73 2.81 10.39 10.52
C SER A 73 2.36 9.45 11.65
N GLN A 74 1.12 8.94 11.58
CA GLN A 74 0.54 8.03 12.58
C GLN A 74 0.73 6.55 12.22
N LEU A 75 1.17 6.23 10.99
CA LEU A 75 1.34 4.85 10.53
C LEU A 75 2.58 4.24 11.17
N LYS A 76 2.38 3.23 12.02
CA LYS A 76 3.41 2.57 12.83
C LYS A 76 4.49 1.93 11.95
N THR A 77 4.11 1.42 10.79
CA THR A 77 5.02 0.72 9.89
C THR A 77 5.80 1.66 8.96
N LEU A 78 5.43 2.95 8.87
CA LEU A 78 6.00 3.88 7.89
C LEU A 78 7.53 3.98 7.99
N ARG A 79 8.08 4.08 9.20
CA ARG A 79 9.54 4.20 9.40
C ARG A 79 10.29 3.03 8.76
N ARG A 80 9.82 1.80 8.99
CA ARG A 80 10.47 0.59 8.44
C ARG A 80 10.35 0.52 6.92
N ALA A 81 9.21 0.96 6.36
CA ALA A 81 9.05 1.04 4.91
C ALA A 81 10.03 2.07 4.31
N VAL A 82 10.17 3.24 4.94
CA VAL A 82 11.13 4.27 4.53
C VAL A 82 12.55 3.72 4.56
N ASP A 83 12.94 3.01 5.61
CA ASP A 83 14.30 2.43 5.71
C ASP A 83 14.56 1.40 4.61
N GLY A 84 13.58 0.54 4.29
CA GLY A 84 13.73 -0.46 3.23
C GLY A 84 13.83 0.15 1.82
N VAL A 85 12.99 1.15 1.52
CA VAL A 85 13.04 1.85 0.23
C VAL A 85 14.30 2.73 0.13
N ALA A 86 14.71 3.38 1.22
CA ALA A 86 15.95 4.16 1.27
C ALA A 86 17.18 3.27 1.03
N ALA A 87 17.24 2.09 1.65
CA ALA A 87 18.32 1.14 1.42
C ALA A 87 18.37 0.65 -0.04
N TRP A 88 17.22 0.49 -0.70
CA TRP A 88 17.18 0.22 -2.14
C TRP A 88 17.74 1.41 -2.95
N ALA A 89 17.34 2.64 -2.61
CA ALA A 89 17.77 3.84 -3.31
C ALA A 89 19.27 4.11 -3.12
N GLU A 90 19.82 3.84 -1.94
CA GLU A 90 21.27 3.87 -1.65
C GLU A 90 22.04 2.92 -2.57
N ARG A 91 21.58 1.67 -2.69
CA ARG A 91 22.20 0.67 -3.59
C ARG A 91 22.12 1.06 -5.07
N LYS A 92 21.19 1.95 -5.44
CA LYS A 92 21.08 2.52 -6.79
C LYS A 92 21.89 3.81 -6.97
N GLY A 93 22.59 4.29 -5.94
CA GLY A 93 23.44 5.48 -6.01
C GLY A 93 22.67 6.80 -5.92
N HIS A 94 21.47 6.82 -5.34
CA HIS A 94 20.73 8.07 -5.16
C HIS A 94 21.37 8.99 -4.12
N LYS A 95 21.45 10.29 -4.43
CA LYS A 95 22.05 11.31 -3.56
C LYS A 95 21.25 11.54 -2.28
N GLU A 96 19.91 11.46 -2.35
CA GLU A 96 19.01 11.68 -1.20
C GLU A 96 18.01 10.51 -1.06
N PRO A 97 18.49 9.32 -0.63
CA PRO A 97 17.70 8.10 -0.60
C PRO A 97 16.44 8.19 0.26
N ARG A 98 16.56 8.81 1.45
CA ARG A 98 15.43 8.98 2.38
C ARG A 98 14.40 9.97 1.84
N THR A 99 14.82 11.04 1.17
CA THR A 99 13.91 12.02 0.54
C THR A 99 13.10 11.35 -0.56
N LEU A 100 13.75 10.57 -1.43
CA LEU A 100 13.08 9.77 -2.44
C LEU A 100 12.10 8.77 -1.80
N ALA A 101 12.56 8.01 -0.80
CA ALA A 101 11.76 6.98 -0.11
C ALA A 101 10.47 7.55 0.48
N ASN A 102 10.54 8.68 1.19
CA ASN A 102 9.36 9.34 1.72
C ASN A 102 8.41 9.78 0.60
N ALA A 103 8.93 10.42 -0.44
CA ALA A 103 8.11 10.90 -1.55
C ALA A 103 7.37 9.76 -2.27
N VAL A 104 8.05 8.66 -2.57
CA VAL A 104 7.43 7.51 -3.27
C VAL A 104 6.46 6.75 -2.38
N LEU A 105 6.71 6.60 -1.08
CA LEU A 105 5.78 5.95 -0.14
C LEU A 105 4.50 6.78 0.05
N ILE A 106 4.64 8.09 0.20
CA ILE A 106 3.50 9.02 0.27
C ILE A 106 2.68 8.96 -1.01
N TYR A 107 3.34 8.94 -2.17
CA TYR A 107 2.67 8.78 -3.46
C TYR A 107 1.96 7.44 -3.56
N TRP A 108 2.63 6.33 -3.21
CA TRP A 108 2.10 4.97 -3.31
C TRP A 108 0.86 4.75 -2.44
N LEU A 109 0.81 5.35 -1.25
CA LEU A 109 -0.38 5.29 -0.38
C LEU A 109 -1.50 6.26 -0.81
N HIS A 110 -1.15 7.39 -1.44
CA HIS A 110 -2.11 8.41 -1.83
C HIS A 110 -1.72 9.09 -3.14
N ASP A 111 -2.02 8.45 -4.28
CA ASP A 111 -1.66 8.96 -5.60
C ASP A 111 -2.72 9.91 -6.18
N ASN A 112 -3.82 10.19 -5.47
CA ASN A 112 -4.95 10.98 -5.96
C ASN A 112 -4.57 12.40 -6.41
N CYS A 113 -5.00 12.76 -7.61
CA CYS A 113 -4.92 14.11 -8.15
C CYS A 113 -5.82 15.05 -7.34
N GLN A 114 -5.21 16.02 -6.66
CA GLN A 114 -5.90 16.94 -5.75
C GLN A 114 -7.03 17.76 -6.42
N PRO A 115 -6.85 18.38 -7.60
CA PRO A 115 -7.94 19.14 -8.24
C PRO A 115 -9.22 18.35 -8.58
N CYS A 116 -9.10 17.04 -8.88
CA CYS A 116 -10.27 16.19 -9.17
C CYS A 116 -10.60 15.20 -8.06
N LEU A 117 -9.76 15.15 -7.02
CA LEU A 117 -9.78 14.22 -5.90
C LEU A 117 -9.90 12.76 -6.36
N GLY A 118 -9.10 12.38 -7.35
CA GLY A 118 -9.08 11.01 -7.90
C GLY A 118 -10.05 10.71 -9.04
N ARG A 119 -10.99 11.62 -9.37
CA ARG A 119 -12.09 11.33 -10.34
C ARG A 119 -11.68 11.36 -11.81
N GLY A 120 -10.57 12.02 -12.13
CA GLY A 120 -10.17 12.31 -13.52
C GLY A 120 -11.02 13.38 -14.23
N HIS A 121 -12.08 13.91 -13.59
CA HIS A 121 -12.95 14.96 -14.15
C HIS A 121 -13.10 16.12 -13.16
N GLU A 122 -13.38 17.31 -13.67
CA GLU A 122 -13.65 18.51 -12.86
C GLU A 122 -14.86 18.27 -11.94
N VAL A 123 -14.74 18.73 -10.70
CA VAL A 123 -15.81 18.63 -9.70
C VAL A 123 -16.79 19.79 -9.91
N ILE A 124 -18.04 19.48 -10.26
CA ILE A 124 -19.12 20.47 -10.30
C ILE A 124 -19.83 20.43 -8.95
N HIS A 125 -19.64 21.47 -8.13
CA HIS A 125 -20.27 21.56 -6.81
C HIS A 125 -21.80 21.55 -6.92
N GLY A 126 -22.46 20.66 -6.17
CA GLY A 126 -23.92 20.54 -6.14
C GLY A 126 -24.55 19.79 -7.31
N SER A 127 -23.76 19.19 -8.21
CA SER A 127 -24.24 18.40 -9.34
C SER A 127 -23.82 16.93 -9.23
N PRO A 128 -24.71 15.97 -9.54
CA PRO A 128 -24.33 14.56 -9.62
C PRO A 128 -23.56 14.21 -10.90
N VAL A 129 -23.41 15.17 -11.84
CA VAL A 129 -22.79 14.94 -13.15
C VAL A 129 -21.31 15.31 -13.11
N LEU A 130 -20.46 14.50 -13.76
CA LEU A 130 -19.04 14.80 -13.91
C LEU A 130 -18.83 15.96 -14.88
N GLY A 131 -17.91 16.85 -14.54
CA GLY A 131 -17.49 17.93 -15.42
C GLY A 131 -16.58 17.45 -16.55
N ARG A 132 -15.87 18.40 -17.17
CA ARG A 132 -14.89 18.09 -18.23
C ARG A 132 -13.74 17.26 -17.67
N GLN A 133 -12.99 16.62 -18.55
CA GLN A 133 -11.76 15.93 -18.17
C GLN A 133 -10.84 16.87 -17.38
N CYS A 134 -10.28 16.38 -16.28
CA CYS A 134 -9.41 17.17 -15.41
C CYS A 134 -8.13 17.56 -16.15
N ARG A 135 -7.93 18.87 -16.32
CA ARG A 135 -6.75 19.42 -17.01
C ARG A 135 -5.43 19.18 -16.27
N LYS A 136 -5.46 18.95 -14.95
CA LYS A 136 -4.23 18.74 -14.17
C LYS A 136 -3.65 17.34 -14.34
N CYS A 137 -4.49 16.31 -14.36
CA CYS A 137 -4.05 14.91 -14.50
C CYS A 137 -4.33 14.30 -15.88
N GLY A 138 -4.95 15.07 -16.80
CA GLY A 138 -5.31 14.59 -18.14
C GLY A 138 -6.32 13.43 -18.10
N GLY A 139 -7.16 13.37 -17.07
CA GLY A 139 -8.13 12.28 -16.92
C GLY A 139 -7.68 11.09 -16.08
N SER A 140 -6.39 10.97 -15.74
CA SER A 140 -5.89 9.78 -15.03
C SER A 140 -6.39 9.66 -13.59
N GLY A 141 -6.84 10.76 -12.99
CA GLY A 141 -7.17 10.81 -11.56
C GLY A 141 -5.95 10.77 -10.64
N LYS A 142 -4.73 10.60 -11.16
CA LYS A 142 -3.50 10.44 -10.37
C LYS A 142 -2.57 11.64 -10.49
N ARG A 143 -1.77 11.89 -9.45
CA ARG A 143 -0.63 12.82 -9.47
C ARG A 143 0.49 12.22 -10.31
N ASN A 144 1.41 13.09 -10.75
CA ASN A 144 2.64 12.63 -11.35
C ASN A 144 3.52 11.95 -10.29
N PRO A 145 4.14 10.80 -10.59
CA PRO A 145 5.11 10.18 -9.71
C PRO A 145 6.24 11.16 -9.34
N PRO A 146 6.69 11.16 -8.07
CA PRO A 146 7.80 12.02 -7.65
C PRO A 146 9.10 11.59 -8.32
N ALA A 147 10.07 12.50 -8.41
CA ALA A 147 11.43 12.20 -8.89
C ALA A 147 11.54 11.55 -10.29
N GLY A 148 10.53 11.71 -11.16
CA GLY A 148 10.58 11.24 -12.56
C GLY A 148 10.81 9.73 -12.68
N GLU A 149 11.70 9.32 -13.59
CA GLU A 149 12.00 7.90 -13.86
C GLU A 149 12.51 7.14 -12.64
N THR A 150 13.24 7.83 -11.76
CA THR A 150 13.73 7.23 -10.52
C THR A 150 12.57 6.83 -9.61
N GLY A 151 11.59 7.73 -9.41
CA GLY A 151 10.44 7.41 -8.57
C GLY A 151 9.57 6.33 -9.18
N LYS A 152 9.41 6.31 -10.51
CA LYS A 152 8.74 5.20 -11.21
C LYS A 152 9.44 3.87 -10.97
N ALA A 153 10.78 3.83 -11.05
CA ALA A 153 11.54 2.62 -10.77
C ALA A 153 11.39 2.15 -9.31
N ALA A 154 11.32 3.09 -8.36
CA ALA A 154 11.07 2.78 -6.96
C ALA A 154 9.65 2.21 -6.75
N LEU A 155 8.63 2.80 -7.38
CA LEU A 155 7.25 2.32 -7.34
C LEU A 155 7.12 0.91 -7.92
N ASN A 156 7.72 0.66 -9.09
CA ASN A 156 7.73 -0.68 -9.68
C ASN A 156 8.41 -1.71 -8.76
N MET A 157 9.53 -1.34 -8.13
CA MET A 157 10.19 -2.21 -7.17
C MET A 157 9.32 -2.50 -5.94
N MET A 158 8.57 -1.51 -5.44
CA MET A 158 7.64 -1.71 -4.34
C MET A 158 6.51 -2.66 -4.74
N ASP A 159 5.94 -2.49 -5.93
CA ASP A 159 4.89 -3.36 -6.47
C ASP A 159 5.39 -4.80 -6.66
N ASP A 160 6.61 -4.99 -7.19
CA ASP A 160 7.25 -6.30 -7.31
C ASP A 160 7.45 -6.96 -5.93
N CYS A 161 7.91 -6.19 -4.92
CA CYS A 161 8.08 -6.70 -3.57
C CYS A 161 6.76 -7.18 -2.97
N VAL A 162 5.67 -6.44 -3.19
CA VAL A 162 4.32 -6.82 -2.73
C VAL A 162 3.80 -8.03 -3.50
N ALA A 163 4.00 -8.08 -4.82
CA ALA A 163 3.57 -9.20 -5.66
C ALA A 163 4.27 -10.51 -5.27
N VAL A 164 5.58 -10.48 -5.03
CA VAL A 164 6.35 -11.62 -4.52
C VAL A 164 5.84 -12.03 -3.14
N ALA A 165 5.59 -11.06 -2.25
CA ALA A 165 5.10 -11.37 -0.91
C ALA A 165 3.73 -12.06 -0.92
N ARG A 166 2.78 -11.53 -1.69
CA ARG A 166 1.45 -12.14 -1.91
C ARG A 166 1.57 -13.55 -2.46
N SER A 167 2.40 -13.75 -3.49
CA SER A 167 2.60 -15.06 -4.13
C SER A 167 3.18 -16.08 -3.15
N SER A 168 4.15 -15.65 -2.35
CA SER A 168 4.81 -16.48 -1.33
C SER A 168 3.82 -16.90 -0.22
N MET A 169 3.03 -15.94 0.29
CA MET A 169 1.98 -16.24 1.27
C MET A 169 0.91 -17.17 0.69
N ARG A 170 0.45 -16.92 -0.53
CA ARG A 170 -0.53 -17.79 -1.20
C ARG A 170 -0.05 -19.24 -1.28
N LEU A 171 1.21 -19.46 -1.65
CA LEU A 171 1.79 -20.80 -1.74
C LEU A 171 1.84 -21.49 -0.37
N ARG A 172 2.27 -20.78 0.67
CA ARG A 172 2.34 -21.34 2.03
C ARG A 172 0.97 -21.68 2.60
N LEU A 173 0.02 -20.78 2.41
CA LEU A 173 -1.37 -20.98 2.85
C LEU A 173 -2.07 -22.12 2.11
N ARG A 174 -1.64 -22.44 0.88
CA ARG A 174 -2.09 -23.63 0.15
C ARG A 174 -1.45 -24.90 0.72
N ASN A 175 -0.18 -24.84 1.12
CA ASN A 175 0.57 -25.97 1.62
C ASN A 175 0.31 -26.28 3.10
N SER A 176 -0.23 -25.33 3.88
CA SER A 176 -0.61 -25.53 5.29
C SER A 176 -1.96 -26.25 5.47
N ILE A 177 -2.62 -26.64 4.37
CA ILE A 177 -3.87 -27.42 4.34
C ILE A 177 -3.57 -28.87 3.86
N GLY A 178 -2.29 -29.26 3.79
CA GLY A 178 -1.84 -30.59 3.38
C GLY A 178 -1.28 -31.42 4.52
#